data_AF-A0A7W0YKI1-F1
#
_entry.id   AF-A0A7W0YKI1-F1
#
_cell.length_a   1.000
_cell.length_b   1.000
_cell.length_c   1.000
_cell.angle_alpha   90.00
_cell.angle_beta   90.00
_cell.angle_gamma   90.00
#
_symmetry.space_group_name_H-M   'P 1'
#
loop_
_entity.id
_entity.type
_entity.pdbx_description
1 polymer ?
#
loop_
_entity_poly.entity_id
_entity_poly.type
_entity_poly.pdbx_seq_one_letter_code
_entity_poly.pdbx_strand_id
1 'polypeptide(L)'
;MEGILVITFLFGGGTLFLLSVSPVGKAIAERIRSHGAVPTQDPELLAEVDSIRREVGELQERVDFTERLLMQQQERAQVARGGNPE
;
A
#
# COMPACT_ATOMS: atom_id res chain seq x y z
N MET A 1 -23.21 50.53 3.94
CA MET A 1 -22.21 49.49 4.27
C MET A 1 -22.69 48.58 5.39
N GLU A 2 -23.27 49.14 6.47
CA GLU A 2 -23.77 48.39 7.63
C GLU A 2 -24.77 47.26 7.29
N GLY A 3 -25.77 47.50 6.44
CA GLY A 3 -26.73 46.47 6.03
C GLY A 3 -26.11 45.27 5.31
N ILE A 4 -25.05 45.48 4.52
CA ILE A 4 -24.34 44.39 3.83
C ILE A 4 -23.58 43.52 4.84
N LEU A 5 -23.02 44.13 5.88
CA LEU A 5 -22.35 43.40 6.95
C LEU A 5 -23.34 42.56 7.73
N VAL A 6 -24.50 43.12 8.09
CA VAL A 6 -25.55 42.37 8.80
C VAL A 6 -26.05 41.19 7.97
N ILE A 7 -26.33 41.40 6.67
CA ILE A 7 -26.78 40.33 5.76
C ILE A 7 -25.71 39.24 5.62
N THR A 8 -24.45 39.63 5.43
CA THR A 8 -23.34 38.66 5.31
C THR A 8 -23.13 37.88 6.61
N PHE A 9 -23.30 38.52 7.78
CA PHE A 9 -23.15 37.83 9.06
C PHE A 9 -24.30 36.85 9.33
N LEU A 10 -25.53 37.25 9.01
CA LEU A 10 -26.74 36.48 9.30
C LEU A 10 -26.87 35.29 8.34
N PHE A 11 -26.70 35.54 7.04
CA PHE A 11 -26.77 34.48 6.02
C PHE A 11 -25.46 33.72 5.89
N GLY A 12 -24.30 34.39 5.89
CA GLY A 12 -23.00 33.73 5.82
C GLY A 12 -22.68 32.94 7.08
N GLY A 13 -22.89 33.54 8.26
CA GLY A 13 -22.71 32.86 9.54
C GLY A 13 -23.70 31.72 9.76
N GLY A 14 -24.98 31.94 9.44
CA GLY A 14 -26.01 30.90 9.52
C GLY A 14 -25.76 29.73 8.56
N THR A 15 -25.35 30.02 7.32
CA THR A 15 -25.02 28.98 6.33
C THR A 15 -23.77 28.20 6.75
N LEU A 16 -22.74 28.88 7.26
CA LEU A 16 -21.54 28.21 7.75
C LEU A 16 -21.84 27.31 8.95
N PHE A 17 -22.69 27.78 9.88
CA PHE A 17 -23.14 27.00 11.03
C PHE A 17 -23.93 25.74 10.60
N LEU A 18 -24.87 25.87 9.67
CA LEU A 18 -25.62 24.73 9.13
C LEU A 18 -24.70 23.74 8.41
N LEU A 19 -23.72 24.24 7.64
CA LEU A 19 -22.72 23.38 7.00
C LEU A 19 -21.90 22.62 8.05
N SER A 20 -21.45 23.26 9.14
CA SER A 20 -20.66 22.61 10.20
C SER A 20 -21.40 21.45 10.88
N VAL A 21 -22.73 21.53 11.04
CA VAL A 21 -23.53 20.46 11.65
C VAL A 21 -23.99 19.42 10.59
N SER A 22 -24.03 19.80 9.32
CA SER A 22 -24.47 18.93 8.23
C SER A 22 -23.48 17.78 7.92
N PRO A 23 -23.99 16.65 7.39
CA PRO A 23 -23.14 15.59 6.83
C PRO A 23 -22.20 16.09 5.72
N VAL A 24 -22.65 17.06 4.92
CA VAL A 24 -21.87 17.62 3.80
C VAL A 24 -20.65 18.39 4.31
N GLY A 25 -20.81 19.25 5.31
CA GLY A 25 -19.68 19.97 5.89
C GLY A 25 -18.71 19.04 6.63
N LYS A 26 -19.20 17.98 7.27
CA LYS A 26 -18.33 16.92 7.82
C LYS A 26 -17.51 16.24 6.73
N ALA A 27 -18.11 15.89 5.60
CA ALA A 27 -17.42 15.28 4.46
C ALA A 27 -16.38 16.23 3.82
N ILE A 28 -16.69 17.52 3.69
CA ILE A 28 -15.74 18.53 3.20
C ILE A 28 -14.58 18.71 4.19
N ALA A 29 -14.87 18.81 5.49
CA ALA A 29 -13.84 18.90 6.53
C ALA A 29 -12.93 17.65 6.54
N GLU A 30 -13.52 16.47 6.32
CA GLU A 30 -12.76 15.22 6.21
C GLU A 30 -11.89 15.18 4.97
N ARG A 31 -12.40 15.63 3.82
CA ARG A 31 -11.62 15.78 2.58
C ARG A 31 -10.45 16.75 2.74
N ILE A 32 -10.64 17.85 3.45
CA ILE A 32 -9.58 18.82 3.72
C ILE A 32 -8.54 18.22 4.68
N ARG A 33 -8.97 17.52 5.73
CA ARG A 33 -8.06 16.78 6.62
C ARG A 33 -7.28 15.70 5.86
N SER A 34 -7.94 14.98 4.95
CA SER A 34 -7.32 13.92 4.16
C SER A 34 -6.33 14.44 3.11
N HIS A 35 -6.45 15.69 2.65
CA HIS A 35 -5.48 16.30 1.73
C HIS A 35 -4.12 16.61 2.38
N GLY A 36 -4.04 16.64 3.71
CA GLY A 36 -2.79 16.83 4.46
C GLY A 36 -2.38 15.65 5.33
N ALA A 37 -3.24 14.63 5.45
CA ALA A 37 -2.91 13.41 6.16
C ALA A 37 -1.91 12.60 5.31
N VAL A 38 -0.64 12.65 5.69
CA VAL A 38 0.31 11.59 5.33
C VAL A 38 -0.37 10.28 5.75
N PRO A 39 -0.54 9.29 4.85
CA PRO A 39 -1.13 8.02 5.22
C PRO A 39 -0.35 7.52 6.42
N THR A 40 -1.01 7.44 7.58
CA THR A 40 -0.41 6.83 8.75
C THR A 40 -0.22 5.39 8.36
N GLN A 41 1.03 5.00 8.08
CA GLN A 41 1.35 3.62 7.75
C GLN A 41 0.98 2.80 8.96
N ASP A 42 -0.02 1.93 8.79
CA ASP A 42 -0.52 1.10 9.87
C ASP A 42 0.63 0.15 10.30
N PRO A 43 1.09 0.23 11.56
CA PRO A 43 2.18 -0.60 12.04
C PRO A 43 1.87 -2.10 11.92
N GLU A 44 0.60 -2.50 11.96
CA GLU A 44 0.18 -3.89 11.77
C GLU A 44 0.41 -4.34 10.32
N LEU A 45 0.02 -3.51 9.34
CA LEU A 45 0.27 -3.79 7.92
C LEU A 45 1.77 -3.81 7.59
N LEU A 46 2.57 -2.95 8.23
CA LEU A 46 4.01 -2.97 8.07
C LEU A 46 4.63 -4.27 8.60
N ALA A 47 4.18 -4.73 9.78
CA ALA A 47 4.63 -5.99 10.36
C ALA A 47 4.25 -7.20 9.50
N GLU A 48 3.05 -7.18 8.90
CA GLU A 48 2.60 -8.21 7.96
C GLU A 48 3.45 -8.22 6.68
N VAL A 49 3.72 -7.06 6.09
CA VAL A 49 4.61 -6.94 4.92
C VAL A 49 6.01 -7.46 5.23
N ASP A 50 6.55 -7.15 6.41
CA ASP A 50 7.85 -7.66 6.84
C ASP A 50 7.83 -9.18 7.08
N SER A 51 6.71 -9.76 7.51
CA SER A 51 6.53 -11.21 7.58
C SER A 51 6.58 -11.85 6.20
N ILE A 52 5.79 -11.33 5.27
CA ILE A 52 5.73 -11.82 3.89
C ILE A 52 7.11 -11.72 3.23
N ARG A 53 7.83 -10.62 3.44
CA ARG A 53 9.20 -10.46 2.91
C ARG A 53 10.16 -11.54 3.39
N ARG A 54 10.04 -11.98 4.65
CA ARG A 54 10.85 -13.10 5.18
C ARG A 54 10.48 -14.42 4.52
N GLU A 55 9.18 -14.71 4.41
CA GLU A 55 8.69 -15.94 3.77
C GLU A 55 9.08 -16.02 2.28
N VAL A 56 9.02 -14.90 1.56
CA VAL A 56 9.48 -14.81 0.16
C VAL A 56 10.98 -15.07 0.06
N GLY A 57 11.79 -14.57 1.00
CA GLY A 57 13.23 -14.85 1.03
C GLY A 57 13.54 -16.33 1.20
N GLU A 58 12.87 -17.01 2.14
CA GLU A 58 13.03 -18.46 2.32
C GLU A 58 12.57 -19.24 1.07
N LEU A 59 11.50 -18.80 0.43
CA LEU A 59 11.03 -19.41 -0.82
C LEU A 59 12.04 -19.25 -1.95
N GLN A 60 12.68 -18.08 -2.07
CA GLN A 60 13.76 -17.87 -3.05
C GLN A 60 14.93 -18.82 -2.82
N GLU A 61 15.38 -19.00 -1.57
CA GLU A 61 16.47 -19.94 -1.26
C GLU A 61 16.12 -21.37 -1.67
N ARG A 62 14.88 -21.81 -1.42
CA ARG A 62 14.41 -23.15 -1.81
C ARG A 62 14.31 -23.32 -3.33
N VAL A 63 13.90 -22.28 -4.05
CA VAL A 63 13.87 -22.26 -5.51
C VAL A 63 15.29 -22.33 -6.07
N ASP A 64 16.19 -21.46 -5.61
CA ASP A 64 17.60 -21.44 -6.01
C ASP A 64 18.27 -22.79 -5.75
N PHE A 65 17.98 -23.43 -4.62
CA PHE A 65 18.48 -24.76 -4.31
C PHE A 65 17.98 -25.81 -5.31
N THR A 66 16.69 -25.75 -5.66
CA THR A 66 16.08 -26.66 -6.64
C THR A 66 16.70 -26.46 -8.02
N GLU A 67 16.93 -25.22 -8.44
CA GLU A 67 17.61 -24.90 -9.70
C GLU A 67 19.01 -25.50 -9.76
N ARG A 68 19.80 -25.33 -8.69
CA ARG A 68 21.15 -25.93 -8.60
C ARG A 68 21.11 -27.45 -8.67
N LEU A 69 20.13 -28.10 -8.03
CA LEU A 69 19.97 -29.56 -8.10
C LEU A 69 19.58 -30.03 -9.51
N LEU A 70 18.71 -29.30 -10.20
CA LEU A 70 18.30 -29.62 -11.56
C LEU A 70 19.47 -29.50 -12.53
N MET A 71 20.29 -28.45 -12.41
CA MET A 71 21.51 -28.28 -13.21
C MET A 71 22.48 -29.45 -12.98
N GLN A 72 22.73 -29.84 -11.73
CA GLN A 72 23.58 -31.00 -11.42
C GLN A 72 23.05 -32.31 -12.02
N GLN A 73 21.73 -32.53 -12.02
CA GLN A 73 21.14 -33.72 -12.67
C GLN A 73 21.33 -33.68 -14.18
N GLN A 74 21.15 -32.52 -14.82
CA GLN A 74 21.33 -32.36 -16.25
C GLN A 74 22.79 -32.59 -16.67
N GLU A 75 23.76 -32.07 -15.91
CA GLU A 75 25.19 -32.33 -16.13
C GLU A 75 25.52 -33.83 -16.04
N ARG A 76 25.04 -34.52 -15.00
CA ARG A 76 25.24 -35.98 -14.86
C ARG A 76 24.65 -36.76 -16.03
N ALA A 77 23.46 -36.36 -16.50
CA ALA A 77 22.84 -36.99 -17.67
C ALA A 77 23.63 -36.76 -18.96
N GLN A 78 24.23 -35.58 -19.14
CA GLN A 78 25.12 -35.30 -20.28
C GLN A 78 26.41 -36.12 -20.21
N VAL A 79 27.04 -36.22 -19.04
CA VAL A 79 28.24 -37.06 -18.85
C VAL A 79 27.93 -38.54 -19.15
N ALA A 80 26.80 -39.05 -18.67
CA ALA A 80 26.37 -40.43 -18.96
C ALA A 80 26.12 -40.68 -20.46
N ARG A 81 25.62 -39.69 -21.19
CA ARG A 81 25.39 -39.78 -22.65
C ARG A 81 26.69 -39.62 -23.47
N GLY A 82 27.62 -38.76 -23.03
CA GLY A 82 28.90 -38.51 -23.70
C GLY A 82 29.99 -39.56 -23.41
N GLY A 83 29.81 -40.37 -22.37
CA GLY A 83 30.72 -41.45 -21.97
C GLY A 83 30.47 -42.82 -22.61
N ASN A 84 29.68 -42.90 -23.69
CA ASN A 84 29.53 -44.11 -24.49
C ASN A 84 30.45 -44.04 -25.73
N PRO A 85 31.74 -44.40 -25.62
CA PRO A 85 32.55 -44.64 -26.81
C PRO A 85 32.05 -45.91 -27.50
N GLU A 86 31.69 -45.80 -28.78
CA GLU A 86 31.64 -46.97 -29.67
C GLU A 86 33.01 -47.62 -29.83
#